data_AF-A0A966MP42-F1
#
_entry.id   AF-A0A966MP42-F1
#
_cell.length_a   1.000
_cell.length_b   1.000
_cell.length_c   1.000
_cell.angle_alpha   90.00
_cell.angle_beta   90.00
_cell.angle_gamma   90.00
#
_symmetry.space_group_name_H-M   'P 1'
#
loop_
_entity.id
_entity.type
_entity.pdbx_description
1 polymer ?
#
loop_
_entity_poly.entity_id
_entity_poly.type
_entity_poly.pdbx_seq_one_letter_code
_entity_poly.pdbx_strand_id
1 'polypeptide(L)'
;MSDDTVTPDEERDPVQPIALQDEMENSFLDYAMSVIMSRALPDVRDGLKPVHRRIIWDMEQQGFRPDRPFVKCARVSGDTMARYHPHGDGAIYDALVRMAQPFSLRHPLIDFHGNYGSPDFGPAASRYTECRLHPLAMQLLADIDEDTVEMIPNYDGTTEQPEVLPARFPNLLVNGSQGIAVGMATNIPPHNLGEVIDAT
;
A
#
# COMPACT_ATOMS: atom_id res chain seq x y z
N MET A 1 -53.49 -49.81 -3.94
CA MET A 1 -52.77 -48.92 -4.88
C MET A 1 -53.26 -47.52 -4.62
N SER A 2 -52.65 -46.85 -3.66
CA SER A 2 -52.85 -45.44 -3.38
C SER A 2 -51.56 -44.76 -3.81
N ASP A 3 -51.73 -43.82 -4.72
CA ASP A 3 -50.73 -43.12 -5.51
C ASP A 3 -49.84 -42.28 -4.58
N ASP A 4 -48.58 -42.68 -4.40
CA ASP A 4 -47.54 -41.82 -3.81
C ASP A 4 -47.16 -40.78 -4.87
N THR A 5 -47.97 -39.73 -5.00
CA THR A 5 -47.62 -38.56 -5.79
C THR A 5 -46.50 -37.81 -5.08
N VAL A 6 -45.26 -38.10 -5.47
CA VAL A 6 -44.11 -37.22 -5.28
C VAL A 6 -44.44 -35.89 -5.95
N THR A 7 -44.67 -34.85 -5.15
CA THR A 7 -44.76 -33.48 -5.65
C THR A 7 -43.38 -33.07 -6.21
N PRO A 8 -43.29 -32.65 -7.48
CA PRO A 8 -42.03 -32.24 -8.09
C PRO A 8 -41.64 -30.84 -7.61
N ASP A 9 -40.36 -30.70 -7.26
CA ASP A 9 -39.56 -29.46 -7.13
C ASP A 9 -40.31 -28.23 -6.62
N GLU A 10 -40.31 -28.03 -5.29
CA GLU A 10 -40.34 -26.66 -4.77
C GLU A 10 -39.08 -25.97 -5.32
N GLU A 11 -39.26 -25.14 -6.35
CA GLU A 11 -38.29 -24.17 -6.82
C GLU A 11 -37.75 -23.43 -5.59
N ARG A 12 -36.55 -23.81 -5.14
CA ARG A 12 -35.80 -23.04 -4.17
C ARG A 12 -35.56 -21.69 -4.80
N ASP A 13 -36.34 -20.68 -4.41
CA ASP A 13 -36.04 -19.30 -4.73
C ASP A 13 -34.60 -19.05 -4.26
N PRO A 14 -33.63 -18.85 -5.18
CA PRO A 14 -32.23 -18.73 -4.82
C PRO A 14 -31.96 -17.44 -4.03
N VAL A 15 -32.95 -16.54 -3.96
CA VAL A 15 -32.87 -15.26 -3.26
C VAL A 15 -33.44 -15.40 -1.85
N GLN A 16 -32.54 -15.49 -0.88
CA GLN A 16 -32.87 -15.38 0.54
C GLN A 16 -33.09 -13.90 0.89
N PRO A 17 -34.25 -13.49 1.41
CA PRO A 17 -34.45 -12.11 1.85
C PRO A 17 -33.57 -11.81 3.07
N ILE A 18 -32.81 -10.71 3.00
CA ILE A 18 -31.93 -10.23 4.07
C ILE A 18 -32.57 -8.98 4.67
N ALA A 19 -32.53 -8.84 6.01
CA ALA A 19 -33.00 -7.63 6.67
C ALA A 19 -32.09 -6.45 6.32
N LEU A 20 -32.68 -5.30 5.99
CA LEU A 20 -31.93 -4.11 5.58
C LEU A 20 -30.92 -3.67 6.65
N GLN A 21 -31.32 -3.75 7.92
CA GLN A 21 -30.46 -3.38 9.06
C GLN A 21 -29.20 -4.24 9.10
N ASP A 22 -29.36 -5.56 8.97
CA ASP A 22 -28.26 -6.52 9.00
C ASP A 22 -27.31 -6.30 7.81
N GLU A 23 -27.87 -6.10 6.61
CA GLU A 23 -27.07 -5.84 5.41
C GLU A 23 -26.30 -4.53 5.51
N MET A 24 -26.94 -3.47 6.00
CA MET A 24 -26.30 -2.16 6.21
C MET A 24 -25.18 -2.24 7.25
N GLU A 25 -25.39 -2.95 8.35
CA GLU A 25 -24.38 -3.11 9.40
C GLU A 25 -23.17 -3.89 8.88
N ASN A 26 -23.40 -5.05 8.26
CA ASN A 26 -22.33 -5.89 7.73
C ASN A 26 -21.53 -5.17 6.64
N SER A 27 -22.20 -4.62 5.62
CA SER A 27 -21.54 -3.90 4.53
C SER A 27 -20.74 -2.67 5.04
N PHE A 28 -21.26 -1.97 6.04
CA PHE A 28 -20.55 -0.83 6.64
C PHE A 28 -19.33 -1.29 7.43
N LEU A 29 -19.46 -2.34 8.25
CA LEU A 29 -18.35 -2.87 9.06
C LEU A 29 -17.22 -3.41 8.18
N ASP A 30 -17.53 -4.16 7.12
CA ASP A 30 -16.54 -4.69 6.18
C ASP A 30 -15.77 -3.56 5.49
N TYR A 31 -16.47 -2.55 5.02
CA TYR A 31 -15.84 -1.38 4.42
C TYR A 31 -14.99 -0.60 5.43
N ALA A 32 -15.51 -0.34 6.64
CA ALA A 32 -14.81 0.40 7.68
C ALA A 32 -13.51 -0.30 8.09
N MET A 33 -13.58 -1.61 8.32
CA MET A 33 -12.44 -2.45 8.68
C MET A 33 -11.40 -2.48 7.56
N SER A 34 -11.82 -2.64 6.31
CA SER A 34 -10.92 -2.57 5.14
C SER A 34 -10.19 -1.23 5.04
N VAL A 35 -10.89 -0.11 5.26
CA VAL A 35 -10.26 1.23 5.22
C VAL A 35 -9.27 1.43 6.37
N ILE A 36 -9.62 1.01 7.58
CA ILE A 36 -8.76 1.16 8.77
C ILE A 36 -7.47 0.35 8.61
N MET A 37 -7.58 -0.95 8.31
CA MET A 37 -6.44 -1.87 8.30
C MET A 37 -5.61 -1.80 7.01
N SER A 38 -6.27 -1.61 5.86
CA SER A 38 -5.65 -1.86 4.56
C SER A 38 -5.52 -0.62 3.69
N ARG A 39 -5.78 0.59 4.21
CA ARG A 39 -5.71 1.82 3.43
C ARG A 39 -5.18 3.03 4.19
N ALA A 40 -5.87 3.43 5.26
CA ALA A 40 -5.76 4.78 5.80
C ALA A 40 -4.61 4.94 6.81
N LEU A 41 -4.37 3.94 7.65
CA LEU A 41 -3.40 4.00 8.74
C LEU A 41 -2.11 3.23 8.36
N PRO A 42 -0.93 3.71 8.80
CA PRO A 42 0.31 2.97 8.64
C PRO A 42 0.40 1.80 9.64
N ASP A 43 1.21 0.80 9.31
CA ASP A 43 1.65 -0.19 10.30
C ASP A 43 2.72 0.44 11.22
N VAL A 44 2.67 0.12 12.51
CA VAL A 44 3.62 0.68 13.49
C VAL A 44 5.05 0.17 13.29
N ARG A 45 5.19 -1.06 12.76
CA ARG A 45 6.48 -1.76 12.60
C ARG A 45 7.37 -1.10 11.55
N ASP A 46 6.80 -0.72 10.41
CA ASP A 46 7.54 -0.13 9.28
C ASP A 46 7.13 1.31 8.94
N GLY A 47 6.05 1.82 9.53
CA GLY A 47 5.53 3.16 9.28
C GLY A 47 4.90 3.34 7.90
N LEU A 48 4.63 2.26 7.17
CA LEU A 48 4.12 2.32 5.80
C LEU A 48 2.64 1.96 5.73
N LYS A 49 1.94 2.60 4.79
CA LYS A 49 0.62 2.17 4.33
C LYS A 49 0.80 1.11 3.25
N PRO A 50 -0.22 0.28 2.97
CA PRO A 50 -0.10 -0.80 1.98
C PRO A 50 0.35 -0.34 0.59
N VAL A 51 -0.10 0.83 0.12
CA VAL A 51 0.35 1.37 -1.18
C VAL A 51 1.85 1.69 -1.20
N HIS A 52 2.39 2.27 -0.12
CA HIS A 52 3.81 2.60 -0.02
C HIS A 52 4.67 1.33 0.01
N ARG A 53 4.27 0.35 0.84
CA ARG A 53 4.94 -0.94 0.96
C ARG A 53 4.99 -1.68 -0.36
N ARG A 54 3.85 -1.76 -1.07
CA ARG A 54 3.74 -2.44 -2.37
C ARG A 54 4.58 -1.77 -3.45
N ILE A 55 4.66 -0.43 -3.49
CA ILE A 55 5.56 0.27 -4.43
C ILE A 55 7.01 -0.09 -4.14
N ILE A 56 7.46 0.01 -2.89
CA ILE A 56 8.86 -0.27 -2.51
C ILE A 56 9.21 -1.74 -2.79
N TRP A 57 8.32 -2.67 -2.44
CA TRP A 57 8.48 -4.09 -2.73
C TRP A 57 8.55 -4.38 -4.23
N ASP A 58 7.62 -3.82 -5.02
CA ASP A 58 7.62 -4.02 -6.47
C ASP A 58 8.90 -3.52 -7.13
N MET A 59 9.37 -2.34 -6.71
CA MET A 59 10.62 -1.77 -7.21
C MET A 59 11.83 -2.64 -6.86
N GLU A 60 11.85 -3.26 -5.69
CA GLU A 60 12.90 -4.20 -5.29
C GLU A 60 12.87 -5.48 -6.13
N GLN A 61 11.68 -6.07 -6.31
CA GLN A 61 11.49 -7.27 -7.14
C GLN A 61 11.89 -7.05 -8.61
N GLN A 62 11.71 -5.82 -9.11
CA GLN A 62 12.15 -5.44 -10.46
C GLN A 62 13.62 -5.02 -10.54
N GLY A 63 14.32 -4.89 -9.42
CA GLY A 63 15.71 -4.45 -9.36
C GLY A 63 15.91 -2.96 -9.66
N PHE A 64 14.92 -2.11 -9.39
CA PHE A 64 15.02 -0.65 -9.53
C PHE A 64 15.77 -0.01 -8.36
N ARG A 65 16.98 -0.53 -8.11
CA ARG A 65 17.84 -0.18 -6.98
C ARG A 65 18.63 1.12 -7.23
N PRO A 66 19.22 1.74 -6.18
CA PRO A 66 19.96 3.00 -6.30
C PRO A 66 21.20 2.94 -7.20
N ASP A 67 21.76 1.75 -7.42
CA ASP A 67 22.91 1.50 -8.32
C ASP A 67 22.49 1.38 -9.79
N ARG A 68 21.18 1.37 -10.09
CA ARG A 68 20.64 1.21 -11.44
C ARG A 68 20.12 2.52 -12.04
N PRO A 69 20.01 2.60 -13.39
CA PRO A 69 19.41 3.75 -14.04
C PRO A 69 17.95 3.97 -13.61
N PHE A 70 17.49 5.22 -13.72
CA PHE A 70 16.10 5.57 -13.52
C PHE A 70 15.18 4.85 -14.53
N VAL A 71 13.97 4.51 -14.09
CA VAL A 71 12.94 3.88 -14.92
C VAL A 71 11.68 4.74 -14.95
N LYS A 72 10.89 4.64 -16.03
CA LYS A 72 9.66 5.42 -16.18
C LYS A 72 8.67 5.15 -15.04
N CYS A 73 8.09 6.19 -14.47
CA CYS A 73 7.09 6.03 -13.40
C CYS A 73 5.86 5.27 -13.86
N ALA A 74 5.45 5.44 -15.13
CA ALA A 74 4.34 4.68 -15.71
C ALA A 74 4.57 3.16 -15.65
N ARG A 75 5.84 2.71 -15.72
CA ARG A 75 6.19 1.29 -15.55
C ARG A 75 5.96 0.88 -14.09
N VAL A 76 6.54 1.59 -13.13
CA VAL A 76 6.41 1.28 -11.70
C VAL A 76 4.96 1.28 -11.25
N SER A 77 4.17 2.30 -11.61
CA SER A 77 2.76 2.38 -11.23
C SER A 77 1.92 1.28 -11.86
N GLY A 78 2.15 0.97 -13.15
CA GLY A 78 1.43 -0.09 -13.85
C GLY A 78 1.77 -1.49 -13.33
N ASP A 79 3.03 -1.75 -13.07
CA ASP A 79 3.52 -3.01 -12.52
C ASP A 79 3.01 -3.25 -11.08
N THR A 80 3.11 -2.23 -10.22
CA THR A 80 2.58 -2.30 -8.85
C THR A 80 1.07 -2.54 -8.87
N MET A 81 0.35 -1.89 -9.79
CA MET A 81 -1.08 -2.09 -9.97
C MET A 81 -1.40 -3.54 -10.35
N ALA A 82 -0.67 -4.07 -11.34
CA ALA A 82 -0.91 -5.39 -11.91
C ALA A 82 -0.52 -6.54 -10.98
N ARG A 83 0.47 -6.36 -10.10
CA ARG A 83 0.97 -7.44 -9.23
C ARG A 83 0.47 -7.38 -7.80
N TYR A 84 0.30 -6.19 -7.23
CA TYR A 84 0.14 -6.06 -5.78
C TYR A 84 -0.99 -5.13 -5.34
N HIS A 85 -1.32 -4.08 -6.11
CA HIS A 85 -2.23 -3.02 -5.67
C HIS A 85 -3.41 -2.85 -6.63
N PRO A 86 -4.55 -3.57 -6.44
CA PRO A 86 -5.68 -3.60 -7.38
C PRO A 86 -6.55 -2.32 -7.30
N HIS A 87 -5.93 -1.16 -7.39
CA HIS A 87 -6.53 0.16 -7.36
C HIS A 87 -5.88 1.06 -8.44
N GLY A 88 -6.50 2.20 -8.73
CA GLY A 88 -6.12 3.05 -9.85
C GLY A 88 -4.64 3.45 -9.85
N ASP A 89 -4.03 3.40 -11.04
CA ASP A 89 -2.64 3.79 -11.30
C ASP A 89 -2.32 5.22 -10.85
N GLY A 90 -3.28 6.15 -10.98
CA GLY A 90 -3.14 7.52 -10.52
C GLY A 90 -2.84 7.62 -9.01
N ALA A 91 -3.55 6.84 -8.17
CA ALA A 91 -3.32 6.86 -6.72
C ALA A 91 -1.95 6.28 -6.35
N ILE A 92 -1.49 5.27 -7.10
CA ILE A 92 -0.15 4.67 -6.93
C ILE A 92 0.92 5.69 -7.34
N TYR A 93 0.74 6.37 -8.48
CA TYR A 93 1.65 7.41 -8.94
C TYR A 93 1.73 8.59 -7.96
N ASP A 94 0.60 9.06 -7.44
CA ASP A 94 0.56 10.12 -6.44
C ASP A 94 1.29 9.74 -5.15
N ALA A 95 1.14 8.49 -4.70
CA ALA A 95 1.87 7.95 -3.55
C ALA A 95 3.38 7.88 -3.83
N LEU A 96 3.77 7.39 -5.01
CA LEU A 96 5.17 7.33 -5.46
C LEU A 96 5.81 8.73 -5.49
N VAL A 97 5.13 9.71 -6.08
CA VAL A 97 5.61 11.09 -6.17
C VAL A 97 5.81 11.68 -4.78
N ARG A 98 4.85 11.53 -3.87
CA ARG A 98 4.98 12.02 -2.49
C ARG A 98 6.18 11.42 -1.76
N MET A 99 6.47 10.14 -1.99
CA MET A 99 7.65 9.49 -1.40
C MET A 99 8.99 9.98 -1.95
N ALA A 100 8.98 10.69 -3.08
CA ALA A 100 10.16 11.27 -3.69
C ALA A 100 10.38 12.75 -3.35
N GLN A 101 9.31 13.49 -3.02
CA GLN A 101 9.34 14.93 -2.81
C GLN A 101 10.05 15.32 -1.49
N PRO A 102 11.18 16.06 -1.54
CA PRO A 102 11.92 16.46 -0.34
C PRO A 102 11.18 17.47 0.55
N PHE A 103 10.13 18.11 0.03
CA PHE A 103 9.24 18.99 0.80
C PHE A 103 8.02 18.27 1.38
N SER A 104 7.78 17.00 0.99
CA SER A 104 6.68 16.18 1.53
C SER A 104 7.18 15.18 2.59
N LEU A 105 8.35 14.59 2.40
CA LEU A 105 8.98 13.68 3.35
C LEU A 105 10.28 14.27 3.89
N ARG A 106 10.54 14.04 5.19
CA ARG A 106 11.80 14.42 5.82
C ARG A 106 12.98 13.68 5.21
N HIS A 107 12.80 12.39 4.94
CA HIS A 107 13.75 11.51 4.29
C HIS A 107 13.08 10.74 3.14
N PRO A 108 13.27 11.16 1.89
CA PRO A 108 12.70 10.49 0.72
C PRO A 108 13.07 8.99 0.65
N LEU A 109 12.13 8.21 0.15
CA LEU A 109 12.27 6.76 -0.07
C LEU A 109 12.41 6.42 -1.57
N ILE A 110 12.04 7.35 -2.44
CA ILE A 110 12.16 7.24 -3.88
C ILE A 110 13.11 8.33 -4.39
N ASP A 111 14.08 7.93 -5.19
CA ASP A 111 14.92 8.87 -5.96
C ASP A 111 14.22 9.18 -7.28
N PHE A 112 14.37 10.41 -7.76
CA PHE A 112 13.58 10.89 -8.89
C PHE A 112 14.36 11.67 -9.95
N HIS A 113 13.85 11.61 -11.18
CA HIS A 113 14.30 12.39 -12.32
C HIS A 113 13.12 12.96 -13.11
N GLY A 114 13.20 14.24 -13.46
CA GLY A 114 12.13 15.01 -14.09
C GLY A 114 11.34 15.88 -13.12
N ASN A 115 10.19 16.39 -13.56
CA ASN A 115 9.37 17.32 -12.77
C ASN A 115 8.43 16.57 -11.80
N TYR A 116 8.79 16.54 -10.52
CA TYR A 116 7.99 15.97 -9.43
C TYR A 116 7.14 17.00 -8.68
N GLY A 117 7.00 18.20 -9.24
CA GLY A 117 6.23 19.29 -8.66
C GLY A 117 7.04 20.12 -7.67
N SER A 118 6.34 21.06 -7.06
CA SER A 118 6.83 21.96 -6.03
C SER A 118 5.74 22.09 -4.95
N PRO A 119 5.99 22.82 -3.85
CA PRO A 119 4.93 23.13 -2.89
C PRO A 119 3.69 23.80 -3.51
N ASP A 120 3.87 24.52 -4.62
CA ASP A 120 2.81 25.30 -5.27
C ASP A 120 2.16 24.56 -6.46
N PHE A 121 2.83 23.57 -7.06
CA PHE A 121 2.38 22.92 -8.29
C PHE A 121 2.58 21.40 -8.27
N GLY A 122 1.65 20.67 -8.88
CA GLY A 122 1.72 19.22 -9.00
C GLY A 122 2.83 18.70 -9.92
N PRO A 123 3.12 17.38 -9.87
CA PRO A 123 4.11 16.73 -10.72
C PRO A 123 3.68 16.70 -12.20
N ALA A 124 4.63 16.46 -13.09
CA ALA A 124 4.32 16.08 -14.46
C ALA A 124 3.69 14.67 -14.52
N ALA A 125 3.11 14.30 -15.66
CA ALA A 125 2.52 12.98 -15.85
C ALA A 125 3.57 11.85 -15.80
N SER A 126 3.16 10.66 -15.36
CA SER A 126 4.00 9.47 -15.15
C SER A 126 4.80 8.98 -16.38
N ARG A 127 4.39 9.39 -17.58
CA ARG A 127 5.11 9.14 -18.85
C ARG A 127 6.38 9.99 -19.02
N TYR A 128 6.51 11.11 -18.30
CA TYR A 128 7.64 12.02 -18.38
C TYR A 128 8.62 11.86 -17.22
N THR A 129 8.13 11.42 -16.06
CA THR A 129 8.92 11.26 -14.84
C THR A 129 9.56 9.88 -14.76
N GLU A 130 10.69 9.81 -14.08
CA GLU A 130 11.43 8.58 -13.84
C GLU A 130 11.85 8.46 -12.37
N CYS A 131 11.92 7.23 -11.87
CA CYS A 131 12.25 6.94 -10.47
C CYS A 131 13.14 5.71 -10.34
N ARG A 132 13.68 5.54 -9.14
CA ARG A 132 14.31 4.33 -8.61
C ARG A 132 14.26 4.39 -7.08
N LEU A 133 14.63 3.32 -6.38
CA LEU A 133 14.71 3.32 -4.93
C LEU A 133 15.77 4.32 -4.46
N HIS A 134 15.45 5.08 -3.42
CA HIS A 134 16.43 5.90 -2.72
C HIS A 134 17.33 5.00 -1.86
N PRO A 135 18.64 5.32 -1.68
CA PRO A 135 19.53 4.52 -0.83
C PRO A 135 18.98 4.22 0.57
N LEU A 136 18.22 5.14 1.17
CA LEU A 136 17.61 4.91 2.47
C LEU A 136 16.49 3.85 2.44
N ALA A 137 15.74 3.73 1.34
CA ALA A 137 14.71 2.71 1.22
C ALA A 137 15.30 1.29 1.24
N MET A 138 16.58 1.12 0.87
CA MET A 138 17.26 -0.17 1.02
C MET A 138 17.40 -0.60 2.48
N GLN A 139 17.39 0.33 3.43
CA GLN A 139 17.36 0.01 4.87
C GLN A 139 15.98 -0.49 5.32
N LEU A 140 14.91 -0.15 4.59
CA LEU A 140 13.60 -0.77 4.85
C LEU A 140 13.56 -2.23 4.40
N LEU A 141 14.28 -2.55 3.32
CA LEU A 141 14.30 -3.85 2.66
C LEU A 141 15.45 -4.76 3.13
N ALA A 142 16.36 -4.26 3.96
CA ALA A 142 17.54 -5.01 4.36
C ALA A 142 17.16 -6.33 5.03
N ASP A 143 17.79 -7.42 4.59
CA ASP A 143 17.63 -8.79 5.07
C ASP A 143 16.22 -9.38 4.86
N ILE A 144 15.42 -8.82 3.95
CA ILE A 144 14.09 -9.35 3.61
C ILE A 144 14.15 -10.77 2.99
N ASP A 145 15.26 -11.12 2.34
CA ASP A 145 15.49 -12.44 1.75
C ASP A 145 15.94 -13.51 2.77
N GLU A 146 16.09 -13.14 4.05
CA GLU A 146 16.56 -14.01 5.15
C GLU A 146 15.43 -14.48 6.08
N ASP A 147 14.20 -14.62 5.55
CA ASP A 147 13.00 -15.07 6.32
C ASP A 147 12.72 -14.20 7.57
N THR A 148 12.96 -12.89 7.44
CA THR A 148 12.83 -11.92 8.55
C THR A 148 11.40 -11.42 8.74
N VAL A 149 10.53 -11.60 7.75
CA VAL A 149 9.13 -11.16 7.75
C VAL A 149 8.25 -12.20 7.08
N GLU A 150 6.98 -12.27 7.49
CA GLU A 150 6.00 -13.15 6.87
C GLU A 150 5.63 -12.65 5.46
N MET A 151 5.66 -13.57 4.50
CA MET A 151 5.20 -13.36 3.14
C MET A 151 3.75 -13.85 3.02
N ILE A 152 2.90 -13.03 2.42
CA ILE A 152 1.49 -13.35 2.20
C ILE A 152 1.18 -13.36 0.69
N PRO A 153 0.21 -14.18 0.24
CA PRO A 153 -0.25 -14.12 -1.15
C PRO A 153 -0.75 -12.71 -1.51
N ASN A 154 -0.53 -12.31 -2.75
CA ASN A 154 -1.14 -11.10 -3.31
C ASN A 154 -2.66 -11.30 -3.54
N TYR A 155 -3.33 -10.31 -4.12
CA TYR A 155 -4.78 -10.30 -4.24
C TYR A 155 -5.36 -11.40 -5.16
N ASP A 156 -4.56 -11.96 -6.07
CA ASP A 156 -4.97 -13.05 -6.99
C ASP A 156 -4.24 -14.39 -6.74
N GLY A 157 -3.38 -14.44 -5.72
CA GLY A 157 -2.62 -15.62 -5.33
C GLY A 157 -1.49 -16.03 -6.29
N THR A 158 -1.14 -15.21 -7.28
CA THR A 158 -0.09 -15.53 -8.26
C THR A 158 1.32 -15.15 -7.81
N THR A 159 1.44 -14.21 -6.88
CA THR A 159 2.72 -13.75 -6.31
C THR A 159 2.61 -13.57 -4.80
N GLU A 160 3.75 -13.37 -4.15
CA GLU A 160 3.81 -13.09 -2.71
C GLU A 160 4.29 -11.65 -2.47
N GLN A 161 3.84 -11.08 -1.36
CA GLN A 161 4.26 -9.78 -0.86
C GLN A 161 4.49 -9.85 0.65
N PRO A 162 5.41 -9.04 1.19
CA PRO A 162 5.63 -8.98 2.63
C PRO A 162 4.41 -8.39 3.34
N GLU A 163 4.06 -8.93 4.50
CA GLU A 163 3.06 -8.32 5.38
C GLU A 163 3.55 -6.94 5.85
N VAL A 164 4.82 -6.89 6.28
CA VAL A 164 5.58 -5.69 6.69
C VAL A 164 7.01 -5.74 6.17
N LEU A 165 7.69 -4.60 6.08
CA LEU A 165 9.11 -4.57 5.76
C LEU A 165 9.98 -4.70 7.03
N PRO A 166 11.20 -5.27 6.92
CA PRO A 166 12.15 -5.36 8.05
C PRO A 166 12.43 -4.03 8.77
N ALA A 167 12.42 -2.90 8.04
CA ALA A 167 12.49 -1.55 8.59
C ALA A 167 13.65 -1.33 9.59
N ARG A 168 14.90 -1.41 9.12
CA ARG A 168 16.12 -1.22 9.96
C ARG A 168 16.30 0.21 10.52
N PHE A 169 15.34 1.11 10.29
CA PHE A 169 15.26 2.40 10.97
C PHE A 169 13.80 2.74 11.30
N PRO A 170 13.54 3.53 12.36
CA PRO A 170 12.19 3.83 12.86
C PRO A 170 11.42 4.81 11.96
N ASN A 171 11.07 4.36 10.76
CA ASN A 171 10.50 5.17 9.68
C ASN A 171 9.20 5.88 10.06
N LEU A 172 8.33 5.26 10.88
CA LEU A 172 7.10 5.90 11.35
C LEU A 172 7.36 7.24 12.05
N LEU A 173 8.37 7.29 12.91
CA LEU A 173 8.71 8.51 13.66
C LEU A 173 9.55 9.46 12.81
N VAL A 174 10.46 8.91 12.01
CA VAL A 174 11.39 9.69 11.18
C VAL A 174 10.66 10.44 10.07
N ASN A 175 9.77 9.77 9.34
CA ASN A 175 9.03 10.36 8.22
C ASN A 175 7.61 10.80 8.59
N GLY A 176 7.08 10.34 9.71
CA GLY A 176 5.70 10.62 10.10
C GLY A 176 4.68 9.90 9.23
N SER A 177 3.40 10.15 9.51
CA SER A 177 2.30 9.66 8.70
C SER A 177 1.02 10.44 8.99
N GLN A 178 0.22 10.65 7.95
CA GLN A 178 -1.11 11.26 8.08
C GLN A 178 -2.13 10.36 7.40
N GLY A 179 -3.28 10.16 8.03
CA GLY A 179 -4.34 9.32 7.49
C GLY A 179 -5.69 9.61 8.12
N ILE A 180 -6.74 9.51 7.32
CA ILE A 180 -8.13 9.63 7.76
C ILE A 180 -8.82 8.31 7.40
N ALA A 181 -9.29 7.59 8.41
CA ALA A 181 -9.99 6.32 8.26
C ALA A 181 -11.50 6.51 8.55
N VAL A 182 -12.23 5.41 8.73
CA VAL A 182 -13.62 5.46 9.19
C VAL A 182 -13.62 5.57 10.71
N GLY A 183 -14.15 6.68 11.23
CA GLY A 183 -14.28 6.92 12.68
C GLY A 183 -12.98 7.32 13.40
N MET A 184 -11.84 7.41 12.72
CA MET A 184 -10.55 7.79 13.32
C MET A 184 -9.60 8.47 12.32
N ALA A 185 -8.60 9.16 12.85
CA ALA A 185 -7.54 9.79 12.07
C ALA A 185 -6.19 9.70 12.79
N THR A 186 -5.10 9.78 12.03
CA THR A 186 -3.73 9.83 12.52
C THR A 186 -2.98 11.02 11.92
N ASN A 187 -2.13 11.64 12.72
CA ASN A 187 -1.22 12.70 12.31
C ASN A 187 0.05 12.64 13.19
N ILE A 188 1.10 12.02 12.66
CA ILE A 188 2.40 11.85 13.32
C ILE A 188 3.40 12.74 12.59
N PRO A 189 4.01 13.73 13.27
CA PRO A 189 5.01 14.59 12.66
C PRO A 189 6.33 13.85 12.43
N PRO A 190 7.16 14.29 11.46
CA PRO A 190 8.49 13.75 11.24
C PRO A 190 9.48 14.20 12.34
N HIS A 191 10.46 13.36 12.63
CA HIS A 191 11.51 13.59 13.63
C HIS A 191 12.91 13.45 13.01
N ASN A 192 13.94 13.89 13.74
CA ASN A 192 15.33 13.72 13.31
C ASN A 192 15.76 12.24 13.44
N LEU A 193 16.34 11.67 12.38
CA LEU A 193 16.79 10.27 12.37
C LEU A 193 17.78 9.94 13.50
N GLY A 194 18.78 10.79 13.73
CA GLY A 194 19.79 10.56 14.77
C GLY A 194 19.19 10.59 16.17
N GLU A 195 18.35 11.58 16.46
CA GLU A 195 17.69 11.71 17.78
C GLU A 195 16.74 10.55 18.07
N VAL A 196 16.03 10.04 17.06
CA VAL A 196 15.15 8.88 17.24
C VAL A 196 15.96 7.61 17.48
N ILE A 197 17.09 7.43 16.78
CA ILE A 197 17.99 6.28 17.01
C ILE A 197 18.62 6.36 18.40
N ASP A 198 19.03 7.54 18.86
CA ASP A 198 19.61 7.72 20.20
C ASP A 198 18.59 7.43 21.32
N ALA A 199 17.29 7.50 21.02
CA ALA A 199 16.20 7.24 21.95
C ALA A 199 15.75 5.76 22.01
N THR A 200 16.21 4.90 21.09
CA THR A 200 15.90 3.46 21.02
C THR A 200 16.99 2.60 21.63
#